data_AF-A0A0W8FWX0-F1
#
_entry.id   AF-A0A0W8FWX0-F1
#
_cell.length_a   1.000
_cell.length_b   1.000
_cell.length_c   1.000
_cell.angle_alpha   90.00
_cell.angle_beta   90.00
_cell.angle_gamma   90.00
#
_symmetry.space_group_name_H-M   'P 1'
#
loop_
_entity.id
_entity.type
_entity.pdbx_description
1 polymer ?
#
loop_
_entity_poly.entity_id
_entity_poly.type
_entity_poly.pdbx_seq_one_letter_code
_entity_poly.pdbx_strand_id
1 'polypeptide(L)' 'MTELLNKAVKEASKLSESLQDELALQLLDDIRNEIKWQSTLSKEQDKLNKFAQRAKTDSLNGKTKKIHLDEL' A
#
# COMPACT_ATOMS: atom_id res chain seq x y z
N MET A 1 12.57 7.42 -16.05
CA MET A 1 11.26 7.81 -15.48
C MET A 1 10.19 7.40 -16.49
N THR A 2 9.10 6.76 -16.07
CA THR A 2 8.02 6.36 -17.00
C THR A 2 7.41 7.59 -17.67
N GLU A 3 6.86 7.45 -18.88
CA GLU A 3 6.19 8.55 -19.60
C GLU A 3 5.13 9.27 -18.76
N LEU A 4 4.34 8.52 -17.98
CA LEU A 4 3.30 9.10 -17.14
C LEU A 4 3.88 9.97 -16.01
N LEU A 5 4.92 9.51 -15.32
CA LEU A 5 5.59 10.27 -14.27
C LEU A 5 6.30 11.51 -14.82
N ASN A 6 6.89 11.43 -16.02
CA ASN A 6 7.42 12.61 -16.73
C ASN A 6 6.33 13.66 -16.96
N LYS A 7 5.16 13.23 -17.45
CA LYS A 7 4.02 14.12 -17.68
C LYS A 7 3.54 14.77 -16.38
N ALA A 8 3.44 14.01 -15.29
CA ALA A 8 3.03 14.52 -13.98
C ALA A 8 3.98 15.61 -13.47
N VAL A 9 5.30 15.38 -13.53
CA VAL A 9 6.31 16.38 -13.13
C VAL A 9 6.21 17.64 -13.99
N LYS A 10 6.02 17.50 -15.31
CA LYS A 10 5.87 18.64 -16.23
C LYS A 10 4.62 19.47 -15.98
N GLU A 11 3.52 18.86 -15.55
CA GLU A 11 2.31 19.61 -15.18
C GLU A 11 2.49 20.27 -13.80
N ALA A 12 3.09 19.55 -12.83
CA ALA A 12 3.38 20.09 -11.50
C ALA A 12 4.28 21.34 -11.57
N SER A 13 5.29 21.35 -12.45
CA SER A 13 6.21 22.49 -12.60
C SER A 13 5.57 23.78 -13.10
N LYS A 14 4.32 23.74 -13.56
CA LYS A 14 3.56 24.92 -13.99
C LYS A 14 2.79 25.58 -12.84
N LEU A 15 2.71 24.93 -11.67
CA LEU A 15 2.02 25.45 -10.48
C LEU A 15 2.87 26.52 -9.77
N SER A 16 2.28 27.25 -8.81
CA SER A 16 3.05 28.13 -7.93
C SER A 16 3.98 27.31 -7.02
N GLU A 17 5.08 27.90 -6.56
CA GLU A 17 6.06 27.22 -5.68
C GLU A 17 5.39 26.58 -4.45
N SER A 18 4.48 27.30 -3.80
CA SER A 18 3.72 26.76 -2.65
C SER A 18 2.93 25.49 -2.98
N LEU A 19 2.32 25.42 -4.17
CA LEU A 19 1.56 24.23 -4.59
C LEU A 19 2.49 23.11 -5.05
N GLN A 20 3.65 23.45 -5.63
CA GLN A 20 4.68 22.47 -5.96
C GLN A 20 5.21 21.80 -4.70
N ASP A 21 5.50 22.57 -3.65
CA ASP A 21 6.00 22.05 -2.37
C ASP A 21 4.95 21.17 -1.66
N GLU A 22 3.68 21.59 -1.63
CA GLU A 22 2.59 20.80 -1.06
C GLU A 22 2.46 19.44 -1.78
N LEU A 23 2.44 19.47 -3.12
CA LEU A 23 2.37 18.25 -3.94
C LEU A 23 3.61 17.36 -3.74
N ALA A 24 4.80 17.96 -3.66
CA ALA A 24 6.04 17.23 -3.45
C ALA A 24 6.06 16.55 -2.08
N LEU A 25 5.58 17.21 -1.02
CA LEU A 25 5.49 16.62 0.33
C LEU A 25 4.60 15.38 0.33
N GLN A 26 3.42 15.46 -0.28
CA GLN A 26 2.50 14.32 -0.37
C GLN A 26 3.13 13.17 -1.17
N LEU A 27 3.67 13.45 -2.36
CA LEU A 27 4.26 12.42 -3.21
C LEU A 27 5.47 11.73 -2.54
N LEU A 28 6.29 12.49 -1.80
CA LEU A 28 7.41 11.94 -1.05
C LEU A 28 6.95 11.01 0.09
N ASP A 29 5.84 11.34 0.77
CA ASP A 29 5.28 10.46 1.79
C ASP A 29 4.74 9.17 1.17
N ASP A 30 3.98 9.27 0.07
CA ASP A 30 3.46 8.12 -0.66
C ASP A 30 4.59 7.17 -1.12
N ILE A 31 5.68 7.73 -1.68
CA ILE A 31 6.86 6.95 -2.09
C ILE A 31 7.49 6.24 -0.89
N ARG A 32 7.67 6.92 0.24
CA ARG A 32 8.25 6.31 1.45
C ARG A 32 7.37 5.19 1.99
N ASN A 33 6.06 5.39 1.99
CA ASN A 33 5.09 4.38 2.40
C ASN A 33 5.17 3.17 1.47
N GLU A 34 5.20 3.36 0.15
CA GLU A 34 5.31 2.26 -0.82
C GLU A 34 6.61 1.46 -0.64
N ILE A 35 7.75 2.15 -0.49
CA ILE A 35 9.04 1.50 -0.22
C ILE A 35 8.99 0.67 1.08
N LYS A 36 8.37 1.22 2.13
CA LYS A 36 8.20 0.53 3.41
C LYS A 36 7.31 -0.69 3.26
N TRP A 37 6.19 -0.58 2.54
CA TRP A 37 5.29 -1.69 2.24
C TRP A 37 6.00 -2.79 1.48
N GLN A 38 6.70 -2.45 0.39
CA GLN A 38 7.48 -3.39 -0.39
C GLN A 38 8.51 -4.11 0.48
N SER A 39 9.32 -3.38 1.26
CA SER A 39 10.33 -3.97 2.13
C SER A 39 9.73 -4.90 3.20
N THR A 40 8.59 -4.52 3.77
CA THR A 40 7.91 -5.28 4.82
C THR A 40 7.30 -6.57 4.27
N LEU A 41 6.60 -6.47 3.14
CA LEU A 41 5.89 -7.59 2.54
C LEU A 41 6.82 -8.58 1.84
N SER A 42 7.91 -8.11 1.23
CA SER A 42 8.89 -9.00 0.59
C SER A 42 9.64 -9.90 1.57
N LYS A 43 9.80 -9.49 2.84
CA LYS A 43 10.53 -10.27 3.87
C LYS A 43 9.72 -11.42 4.46
N GLU A 44 8.39 -11.32 4.47
CA GLU A 44 7.51 -12.19 5.25
C GLU A 44 6.63 -13.08 4.36
N GLN A 45 6.95 -13.21 3.07
CA GLN A 45 6.11 -13.90 2.08
C GLN A 45 5.73 -15.35 2.50
N ASP A 46 6.69 -16.11 3.04
CA ASP A 46 6.44 -17.48 3.50
C ASP A 46 5.53 -17.54 4.73
N LYS A 47 5.69 -16.59 5.66
CA LYS A 47 4.85 -16.49 6.86
C LYS A 47 3.42 -16.08 6.49
N LEU A 48 3.27 -15.12 5.57
CA LEU A 48 1.98 -14.70 5.03
C LEU A 48 1.29 -15.85 4.30
N ASN A 49 2.02 -16.63 3.50
CA ASN A 49 1.49 -17.83 2.84
C ASN A 49 1.00 -18.87 3.86
N LYS A 50 1.76 -19.12 4.93
CA LYS A 50 1.33 -20.03 6.01
C LYS A 50 0.06 -19.52 6.70
N PHE A 51 -0.04 -18.23 6.96
CA PHE A 51 -1.25 -17.65 7.56
C PHE A 51 -2.46 -17.72 6.62
N ALA A 52 -2.28 -17.44 5.33
CA ALA A 52 -3.34 -17.55 4.34
C ALA A 52 -3.86 -19.00 4.22
N GLN A 53 -2.93 -19.98 4.15
CA GLN A 53 -3.31 -21.39 4.11
C GLN A 53 -4.04 -21.81 5.39
N ARG A 54 -3.54 -21.41 6.56
CA ARG A 54 -4.21 -21.69 7.83
C ARG A 54 -5.60 -21.09 7.88
N ALA A 55 -5.77 -19.82 7.52
CA ALA A 55 -7.08 -19.16 7.49
C ALA A 55 -8.06 -19.87 6.55
N LYS A 56 -7.59 -20.30 5.38
CA LYS A 56 -8.38 -21.10 4.43
C LYS A 56 -8.78 -22.44 5.03
N THR A 57 -7.85 -23.18 5.62
CA THR A 57 -8.11 -24.48 6.28
C THR A 57 -9.08 -24.33 7.44
N ASP A 58 -8.91 -23.30 8.28
CA ASP A 58 -9.79 -23.04 9.41
C ASP A 58 -11.21 -22.69 8.93
N SER A 59 -11.34 -21.92 7.85
CA SER A 59 -12.65 -21.64 7.23
C SER A 59 -13.34 -22.89 6.69
N LEU A 60 -12.61 -23.70 5.90
CA LEU A 60 -13.14 -24.94 5.33
C LEU A 60 -13.55 -25.97 6.40
N ASN A 61 -12.83 -25.99 7.53
CA ASN A 61 -13.12 -26.88 8.65
C ASN A 61 -14.15 -26.31 9.64
N GLY A 62 -14.80 -25.17 9.33
CA GLY A 62 -15.80 -24.55 10.20
C GLY A 62 -15.23 -24.00 11.52
N LYS A 63 -13.93 -23.72 11.57
CA LYS A 63 -13.23 -23.13 12.74
C LYS A 63 -13.25 -21.60 12.72
N THR A 64 -13.98 -20.98 11.79
CA THR A 64 -14.18 -19.53 11.73
C THR A 64 -15.50 -19.14 12.38
N LYS A 65 -15.53 -17.96 13.01
CA LYS A 65 -16.76 -17.35 13.53
C LYS A 65 -17.19 -16.25 12.58
N LYS A 66 -18.48 -16.21 12.25
CA LYS A 66 -19.08 -15.07 11.57
C LYS A 66 -19.20 -13.92 12.57
N ILE A 67 -18.58 -12.79 12.27
CA ILE A 67 -18.68 -11.55 13.05
C ILE A 67 -19.13 -10.42 12.12
N HIS A 68 -19.82 -9.43 12.68
CA HIS A 68 -20.16 -8.20 11.97
C HIS A 68 -19.02 -7.18 12.07
N LEU A 69 -18.96 -6.23 11.13
CA LEU A 69 -17.93 -5.17 11.12
C LEU A 69 -17.97 -4.32 12.41
N ASP A 70 -19.15 -4.21 13.02
CA ASP A 70 -19.36 -3.48 14.27
C ASP A 70 -18.85 -4.25 15.51
N GLU A 71 -18.42 -5.49 15.33
CA GLU A 71 -17.91 -6.40 16.38
C GLU A 71 -16.40 -6.68 16.24
N LEU A 72 -15.70 -5.93 15.37
CA LEU A 72 -14.27 -6.10 15.03
C LEU A 72 -13.33 -5.37 15.98
#